data_AF-A0A5Q0GCY0-F1
#
_entry.id   AF-A0A5Q0GCY0-F1
#
_cell.length_a   1.000
_cell.length_b   1.000
_cell.length_c   1.000
_cell.angle_alpha   90.00
_cell.angle_beta   90.00
_cell.angle_gamma   90.00
#
_symmetry.space_group_name_H-M   'P 1'
#
loop_
_entity.id
_entity.type
_entity.pdbx_description
1 polymer ?
#
loop_
_entity_poly.entity_id
_entity_poly.type
_entity_poly.pdbx_seq_one_letter_code
_entity_poly.pdbx_strand_id
1 'polypeptide(L)'
;MALTHPTKMSTVLREIAYCEHQIGEVDRASNYYEQALNLCPAEDERELGAIYDYLGMLKDDKGEVDQAIALYNQSLEIKERIGNVQGKAATLHQLGILHADKGEVAQAIALYHQSLEITEHIGNVQGKAITLWCLGHLAEQQGEYAKAISYLQPALEILQRLQSPHAEDVRVSLERVMGNS
;
A
#
# COMPACT_ATOMS: atom_id res chain seq x y z
N MET A 1 5.44 -37.50 3.14
CA MET A 1 4.70 -36.26 2.82
C MET A 1 4.48 -35.52 4.13
N ALA A 2 5.42 -34.65 4.52
CA ALA A 2 5.44 -33.95 5.81
C ALA A 2 5.94 -32.52 5.63
N LEU A 3 5.13 -31.69 4.96
CA LEU A 3 5.37 -30.25 4.77
C LEU A 3 4.48 -29.39 5.69
N THR A 4 4.01 -29.90 6.83
CA THR A 4 2.84 -29.32 7.52
C THR A 4 3.12 -28.58 8.83
N HIS A 5 4.37 -28.33 9.24
CA HIS A 5 4.64 -27.69 10.54
C HIS A 5 5.23 -26.27 10.45
N PRO A 6 6.30 -25.99 9.69
CA PRO A 6 6.91 -24.66 9.65
C PRO A 6 6.02 -23.62 8.97
N THR A 7 5.50 -23.93 7.77
CA THR A 7 4.60 -23.05 7.01
C THR A 7 3.32 -22.72 7.78
N LYS A 8 2.72 -23.72 8.45
CA LYS A 8 1.52 -23.46 9.26
C LYS A 8 1.84 -22.56 10.45
N MET A 9 3.03 -22.68 11.03
CA MET A 9 3.44 -21.85 12.15
C MET A 9 3.73 -20.41 11.73
N SER A 10 4.42 -20.20 10.59
CA SER A 10 4.67 -18.84 10.07
C SER A 10 3.37 -18.11 9.77
N THR A 11 2.40 -18.77 9.12
CA THR A 11 1.09 -18.18 8.85
C THR A 11 0.33 -17.82 10.12
N VAL A 12 0.34 -18.69 11.14
CA VAL A 12 -0.32 -18.40 12.44
C VAL A 12 0.34 -17.22 13.14
N LEU A 13 1.67 -17.15 13.15
CA LEU A 13 2.40 -16.03 13.74
C LEU A 13 2.11 -14.71 13.01
N ARG A 14 2.03 -14.75 11.67
CA ARG A 14 1.65 -13.61 10.84
C ARG A 14 0.23 -13.12 11.19
N GLU A 15 -0.72 -14.05 11.38
CA GLU A 15 -2.09 -13.71 11.78
C GLU A 15 -2.16 -13.11 13.19
N ILE A 16 -1.41 -13.66 14.15
CA ILE A 16 -1.30 -13.06 15.49
C ILE A 16 -0.70 -11.67 15.40
N ALA A 17 0.38 -11.50 14.64
CA ALA A 17 1.04 -10.22 14.43
C ALA A 17 0.08 -9.18 13.84
N TYR A 18 -0.74 -9.58 12.88
CA TYR A 18 -1.79 -8.74 12.32
C TYR A 18 -2.79 -8.30 13.39
N CYS A 19 -3.29 -9.22 14.22
CA CYS A 19 -4.20 -8.88 15.32
C CYS A 19 -3.57 -7.91 16.34
N GLU A 20 -2.31 -8.14 16.74
CA GLU A 20 -1.56 -7.26 17.65
C GLU A 20 -1.42 -5.85 17.06
N HIS A 21 -1.14 -5.74 15.75
CA HIS A 21 -1.09 -4.45 15.06
C HIS A 21 -2.44 -3.72 15.10
N GLN A 22 -3.54 -4.44 14.84
CA GLN A 22 -4.88 -3.84 14.85
C GLN A 22 -5.31 -3.31 16.22
N ILE A 23 -4.75 -3.85 17.32
CA ILE A 23 -5.00 -3.33 18.69
C ILE A 23 -3.96 -2.29 19.13
N GLY A 24 -3.02 -1.90 18.26
CA GLY A 24 -2.02 -0.86 18.51
C GLY A 24 -0.71 -1.34 19.15
N GLU A 25 -0.53 -2.65 19.32
CA GLU A 25 0.69 -3.24 19.92
C GLU A 25 1.78 -3.45 18.86
N VAL A 26 2.26 -2.34 18.27
CA VAL A 26 3.19 -2.32 17.12
C VAL A 26 4.48 -3.10 17.39
N ASP A 27 5.03 -3.03 18.61
CA ASP A 27 6.25 -3.76 18.98
C ASP A 27 6.04 -5.27 19.06
N ARG A 28 4.90 -5.72 19.58
CA ARG A 28 4.55 -7.15 19.61
C ARG A 28 4.30 -7.68 18.21
N ALA A 29 3.56 -6.92 17.40
CA ALA A 29 3.35 -7.23 15.99
C ALA A 29 4.68 -7.41 15.26
N SER A 30 5.61 -6.46 15.44
CA SER A 30 6.95 -6.52 14.82
C SER A 30 7.66 -7.83 15.18
N ASN A 31 7.67 -8.20 16.47
CA ASN A 31 8.32 -9.41 16.95
C ASN A 31 7.69 -10.68 16.33
N TYR A 32 6.36 -10.77 16.29
CA TYR A 32 5.69 -11.92 15.70
C TYR A 32 5.90 -12.03 14.18
N TYR A 33 5.94 -10.92 13.44
CA TYR A 33 6.28 -10.97 12.02
C TYR A 33 7.75 -11.36 11.77
N GLU A 34 8.70 -10.91 12.60
CA GLU A 34 10.09 -11.35 12.53
C GLU A 34 10.22 -12.86 12.81
N GLN A 35 9.49 -13.37 13.81
CA GLN A 35 9.42 -14.81 14.06
C GLN A 35 8.78 -15.57 12.89
N ALA A 36 7.70 -15.04 12.30
CA ALA A 36 7.07 -15.61 11.12
C ALA A 36 8.06 -15.67 9.95
N LEU A 37 8.84 -14.61 9.72
CA LEU A 37 9.87 -14.54 8.68
C LEU A 37 10.93 -15.63 8.89
N ASN A 38 11.42 -15.80 10.11
CA ASN A 38 12.45 -16.79 10.44
C ASN A 38 11.98 -18.24 10.28
N LEU A 39 10.67 -18.50 10.42
CA LEU A 39 10.08 -19.83 10.26
C LEU A 39 9.53 -20.10 8.86
N CYS A 40 9.39 -19.06 8.04
CA CYS A 40 8.87 -19.17 6.69
C CYS A 40 9.91 -19.85 5.78
N PRO A 41 9.58 -20.97 5.12
CA PRO A 41 10.46 -21.59 4.15
C PRO A 41 10.77 -20.64 2.98
N ALA A 42 11.98 -20.69 2.46
CA ALA A 42 12.41 -19.86 1.34
C ALA A 42 11.59 -20.10 0.06
N GLU A 43 11.05 -21.31 -0.08
CA GLU A 43 10.23 -21.72 -1.21
C GLU A 43 8.77 -21.21 -1.11
N ASP A 44 8.33 -20.77 0.08
CA ASP A 44 7.00 -20.18 0.26
C ASP A 44 7.03 -18.67 -0.02
N GLU A 45 7.28 -18.36 -1.29
CA GLU A 45 7.39 -16.98 -1.77
C GLU A 45 6.09 -16.19 -1.52
N ARG A 46 4.93 -16.86 -1.50
CA ARG A 46 3.66 -16.19 -1.21
C ARG A 46 3.62 -15.67 0.23
N GLU A 47 3.97 -16.52 1.20
CA GLU A 47 3.98 -16.14 2.61
C GLU A 47 5.10 -15.12 2.89
N LEU A 48 6.29 -15.29 2.31
CA LEU A 48 7.39 -14.31 2.41
C LEU A 48 6.97 -12.91 1.93
N GLY A 49 6.36 -12.82 0.74
CA GLY A 49 5.90 -11.55 0.19
C GLY A 49 4.89 -10.86 1.11
N ALA A 50 3.99 -11.62 1.72
CA ALA A 50 3.03 -11.07 2.70
C ALA A 50 3.73 -10.58 3.97
N ILE A 51 4.66 -11.36 4.53
CA ILE A 51 5.41 -10.96 5.74
C ILE A 51 6.22 -9.68 5.49
N TYR A 52 6.86 -9.54 4.32
CA TYR A 52 7.60 -8.34 3.97
C TYR A 52 6.71 -7.09 3.86
N ASP A 53 5.50 -7.18 3.29
CA ASP A 53 4.56 -6.05 3.30
C ASP A 53 4.22 -5.61 4.72
N TYR A 54 3.89 -6.57 5.59
CA TYR A 54 3.49 -6.25 6.96
C TYR A 54 4.63 -5.66 7.79
N LEU A 55 5.85 -6.21 7.66
CA LEU A 55 7.03 -5.59 8.27
C LEU A 55 7.28 -4.20 7.70
N GLY A 56 7.10 -4.00 6.39
CA GLY A 56 7.23 -2.69 5.74
C GLY A 56 6.26 -1.67 6.33
N MET A 57 4.99 -2.05 6.49
CA MET A 57 3.96 -1.23 7.15
C MET A 57 4.33 -0.89 8.60
N LEU A 58 4.80 -1.86 9.39
CA LEU A 58 5.19 -1.57 10.78
C LEU A 58 6.41 -0.66 10.90
N LYS A 59 7.35 -0.75 9.95
CA LYS A 59 8.50 0.14 9.89
C LYS A 59 8.08 1.56 9.54
N ASP A 60 7.13 1.70 8.63
CA ASP A 60 6.50 2.99 8.30
C ASP A 60 5.79 3.60 9.52
N ASP A 61 4.97 2.80 10.23
CA ASP A 61 4.29 3.23 11.48
C ASP A 61 5.27 3.75 12.55
N LYS A 62 6.51 3.25 12.55
CA LYS A 62 7.60 3.67 13.46
C LYS A 62 8.41 4.87 12.93
N GLY A 63 8.12 5.35 11.73
CA GLY A 63 8.89 6.39 11.04
C GLY A 63 10.23 5.89 10.47
N GLU A 64 10.45 4.58 10.42
CA GLU A 64 11.65 3.95 9.86
C GLU A 64 11.53 3.80 8.33
N VAL A 65 11.31 4.93 7.64
CA VAL A 65 10.88 4.98 6.23
C VAL A 65 11.83 4.22 5.28
N ASP A 66 13.15 4.38 5.43
CA ASP A 66 14.10 3.70 4.53
C ASP A 66 14.07 2.17 4.70
N GLN A 67 13.81 1.68 5.92
CA GLN A 67 13.62 0.24 6.16
C GLN A 67 12.29 -0.24 5.57
N ALA A 68 11.23 0.56 5.69
CA ALA A 68 9.94 0.26 5.07
C ALA A 68 10.06 0.12 3.55
N ILE A 69 10.75 1.07 2.90
CA ILE A 69 11.03 1.02 1.45
C ILE A 69 11.80 -0.25 1.08
N ALA A 70 12.81 -0.63 1.85
CA ALA A 70 13.58 -1.85 1.58
C ALA A 70 12.70 -3.10 1.63
N LEU A 71 11.86 -3.23 2.66
CA LEU A 71 10.94 -4.37 2.84
C LEU A 71 9.87 -4.42 1.74
N TYR A 72 9.26 -3.29 1.40
CA TYR A 72 8.31 -3.23 0.29
C TYR A 72 8.96 -3.58 -1.05
N ASN A 73 10.21 -3.20 -1.30
CA ASN A 73 10.91 -3.62 -2.52
C ASN A 73 11.17 -5.14 -2.55
N GLN A 74 11.49 -5.77 -1.41
CA GLN A 74 11.60 -7.23 -1.33
C GLN A 74 10.25 -7.92 -1.62
N SER A 75 9.17 -7.41 -1.04
CA SER A 75 7.81 -7.87 -1.35
C SER A 75 7.46 -7.70 -2.84
N LEU A 76 7.80 -6.56 -3.43
CA LEU A 76 7.53 -6.23 -4.82
C LEU A 76 8.19 -7.24 -5.77
N GLU A 77 9.47 -7.53 -5.58
CA GLU A 77 10.22 -8.48 -6.39
C GLU A 77 9.60 -9.88 -6.34
N ILE A 78 9.22 -10.32 -5.14
CA ILE A 78 8.55 -11.61 -4.93
C ILE A 78 7.21 -11.66 -5.64
N LYS A 79 6.37 -10.63 -5.48
CA LYS A 79 5.05 -10.54 -6.10
C LYS A 79 5.13 -10.56 -7.62
N GLU A 80 6.15 -9.94 -8.18
CA GLU A 80 6.42 -9.97 -9.61
C GLU A 80 6.80 -11.39 -10.06
N ARG A 81 7.68 -12.07 -9.32
CA ARG A 81 8.12 -13.45 -9.61
C ARG A 81 6.97 -14.47 -9.57
N ILE A 82 6.07 -14.36 -8.58
CA ILE A 82 4.93 -15.28 -8.42
C ILE A 82 3.68 -14.86 -9.23
N GLY A 83 3.74 -13.74 -9.96
CA GLY A 83 2.61 -13.23 -10.73
C GLY A 83 1.44 -12.71 -9.87
N ASN A 84 1.68 -12.26 -8.64
CA ASN A 84 0.66 -11.64 -7.79
C ASN A 84 0.43 -10.17 -8.20
N VAL A 85 -0.34 -9.99 -9.28
CA VAL A 85 -0.61 -8.69 -9.90
C VAL A 85 -1.31 -7.71 -8.94
N GLN A 86 -2.29 -8.19 -8.17
CA GLN A 86 -3.00 -7.37 -7.20
C GLN A 86 -2.07 -6.91 -6.06
N GLY A 87 -1.26 -7.83 -5.53
CA GLY A 87 -0.27 -7.51 -4.50
C GLY A 87 0.78 -6.52 -5.00
N LYS A 88 1.22 -6.66 -6.26
CA LYS A 88 2.18 -5.73 -6.90
C LYS A 88 1.63 -4.31 -6.92
N ALA A 89 0.39 -4.12 -7.35
CA ALA A 89 -0.25 -2.80 -7.37
C ALA A 89 -0.34 -2.16 -5.96
N ALA A 90 -0.70 -2.95 -4.95
CA ALA A 90 -0.77 -2.49 -3.58
C ALA A 90 0.61 -2.05 -3.04
N THR A 91 1.66 -2.83 -3.28
CA THR A 91 3.03 -2.46 -2.86
C THR A 91 3.55 -1.23 -3.58
N LEU A 92 3.30 -1.09 -4.88
CA LEU A 92 3.66 0.12 -5.63
C LEU A 92 2.95 1.36 -5.06
N HIS A 93 1.69 1.22 -4.66
CA HIS A 93 0.95 2.29 -3.99
C HIS A 93 1.61 2.67 -2.65
N GLN A 94 1.93 1.69 -1.80
CA GLN A 94 2.60 1.94 -0.52
C GLN A 94 3.97 2.61 -0.71
N LEU A 95 4.78 2.15 -1.66
CA LEU A 95 6.05 2.80 -2.00
C LEU A 95 5.80 4.25 -2.46
N GLY A 96 4.74 4.50 -3.23
CA GLY A 96 4.33 5.85 -3.63
C GLY A 96 4.07 6.78 -2.44
N ILE A 97 3.42 6.28 -1.39
CA ILE A 97 3.20 7.03 -0.14
C ILE A 97 4.55 7.37 0.51
N LEU A 98 5.40 6.38 0.73
CA LEU A 98 6.70 6.58 1.39
C LEU A 98 7.59 7.59 0.65
N HIS A 99 7.64 7.51 -0.68
CA HIS A 99 8.38 8.46 -1.48
C HIS A 99 7.77 9.87 -1.44
N ALA A 100 6.44 9.99 -1.38
CA ALA A 100 5.77 11.28 -1.21
C ALA A 100 6.13 11.91 0.14
N ASP A 101 6.11 11.13 1.22
CA ASP A 101 6.43 11.60 2.57
C ASP A 101 7.90 12.03 2.72
N LYS A 102 8.80 11.42 1.94
CA LYS A 102 10.20 11.86 1.81
C LYS A 102 10.38 13.12 0.97
N GLY A 103 9.33 13.62 0.32
CA GLY A 103 9.41 14.74 -0.63
C GLY A 103 9.94 14.35 -2.01
N GLU A 104 10.09 13.05 -2.30
CA GLU A 104 10.52 12.49 -3.58
C GLU A 104 9.31 12.39 -4.55
N VAL A 105 8.64 13.53 -4.75
CA VAL A 105 7.32 13.63 -5.40
C VAL A 105 7.29 13.02 -6.81
N ALA A 106 8.33 13.23 -7.61
CA ALA A 106 8.39 12.67 -8.97
C ALA A 106 8.41 11.12 -8.96
N GLN A 107 9.11 10.52 -8.01
CA GLN A 107 9.17 9.07 -7.84
C GLN A 107 7.84 8.53 -7.33
N ALA A 108 7.22 9.22 -6.37
CA ALA A 108 5.89 8.87 -5.89
C ALA A 108 4.84 8.84 -7.02
N ILE A 109 4.81 9.88 -7.87
CA ILE A 109 3.91 9.95 -9.02
C ILE A 109 4.15 8.79 -10.00
N ALA A 110 5.41 8.45 -10.28
CA ALA A 110 5.74 7.33 -11.16
C ALA A 110 5.24 5.99 -10.61
N LEU A 111 5.40 5.76 -9.30
CA LEU A 111 4.93 4.55 -8.62
C LEU A 111 3.40 4.46 -8.60
N TYR A 112 2.72 5.58 -8.31
CA TYR A 112 1.27 5.65 -8.37
C TYR A 112 0.73 5.39 -9.78
N HIS A 113 1.36 5.90 -10.83
CA HIS A 113 0.93 5.59 -12.20
C HIS A 113 1.09 4.11 -12.54
N GLN A 114 2.17 3.46 -12.12
CA GLN A 114 2.33 2.01 -12.30
C GLN A 114 1.26 1.22 -11.54
N SER A 115 0.93 1.62 -10.31
CA SER A 115 -0.17 1.02 -9.54
C SER A 115 -1.52 1.24 -10.24
N LEU A 116 -1.77 2.45 -10.74
CA LEU A 116 -3.00 2.82 -11.43
C LEU A 116 -3.21 1.97 -12.69
N GLU A 117 -2.19 1.82 -13.53
CA GLU A 117 -2.24 0.98 -14.74
C GLU A 117 -2.63 -0.47 -14.40
N ILE A 118 -2.02 -1.02 -13.35
CA ILE A 118 -2.34 -2.39 -12.92
C ILE A 118 -3.76 -2.49 -12.36
N THR A 119 -4.16 -1.56 -11.49
CA THR A 119 -5.51 -1.57 -10.90
C THR A 119 -6.61 -1.41 -11.96
N GLU A 120 -6.37 -0.62 -13.00
CA GLU A 120 -7.24 -0.53 -14.17
C GLU A 120 -7.32 -1.84 -14.93
N HIS A 121 -6.17 -2.46 -15.22
CA HIS A 121 -6.11 -3.72 -15.96
C HIS A 121 -6.87 -4.86 -15.25
N ILE A 122 -6.76 -4.96 -13.93
CA ILE A 122 -7.41 -6.03 -13.14
C ILE A 122 -8.82 -5.65 -12.65
N GLY A 123 -9.31 -4.45 -12.97
CA GLY A 123 -10.62 -3.98 -12.53
C GLY A 123 -10.74 -3.69 -11.02
N ASN A 124 -9.61 -3.43 -10.34
CA ASN A 124 -9.60 -3.02 -8.93
C ASN A 124 -10.01 -1.55 -8.80
N VAL A 125 -11.33 -1.31 -8.83
CA VAL A 125 -11.91 0.04 -8.79
C VAL A 125 -11.59 0.79 -7.49
N GLN A 126 -11.51 0.09 -6.35
CA GLN A 126 -11.16 0.71 -5.07
C GLN A 126 -9.71 1.18 -5.06
N GLY A 127 -8.76 0.32 -5.44
CA GLY A 127 -7.33 0.67 -5.53
C GLY A 127 -7.08 1.81 -6.52
N LYS A 128 -7.80 1.81 -7.65
CA LYS A 128 -7.79 2.93 -8.61
C LYS A 128 -8.20 4.24 -7.95
N ALA A 129 -9.32 4.26 -7.23
CA ALA A 129 -9.85 5.49 -6.64
C ALA A 129 -8.92 6.07 -5.56
N ILE A 130 -8.37 5.22 -4.70
CA ILE A 130 -7.40 5.64 -3.67
C ILE A 130 -6.12 6.17 -4.32
N THR A 131 -5.59 5.51 -5.35
CA THR A 131 -4.40 5.98 -6.07
C THR A 131 -4.63 7.33 -6.77
N LEU A 132 -5.79 7.51 -7.40
CA LEU A 132 -6.18 8.80 -7.98
C LEU A 132 -6.29 9.89 -6.92
N TRP A 133 -6.83 9.59 -5.74
CA TRP A 133 -6.88 10.55 -4.65
C TRP A 133 -5.48 11.00 -4.22
N CYS A 134 -4.53 10.09 -4.04
CA CYS A 134 -3.14 10.43 -3.69
C CYS A 134 -2.46 11.28 -4.79
N LEU A 135 -2.66 10.94 -6.07
CA LEU A 135 -2.17 11.75 -7.19
C LEU A 135 -2.79 13.16 -7.21
N GLY A 136 -4.08 13.26 -6.89
CA GLY A 136 -4.79 14.53 -6.75
C GLY A 136 -4.21 15.40 -5.64
N HIS A 137 -3.91 14.80 -4.48
CA HIS A 137 -3.28 15.49 -3.37
C HIS A 137 -1.87 15.99 -3.72
N LEU A 138 -1.05 15.17 -4.38
CA LEU A 138 0.28 15.59 -4.83
C LEU A 138 0.23 16.71 -5.87
N ALA A 139 -0.73 16.67 -6.79
CA ALA A 139 -0.92 17.73 -7.77
C ALA A 139 -1.36 19.05 -7.11
N GLU A 140 -2.23 18.97 -6.10
CA GLU A 140 -2.64 20.12 -5.29
C GLU A 140 -1.44 20.75 -4.56
N GLN A 141 -0.60 19.94 -3.91
CA GLN A 141 0.61 20.42 -3.24
C GLN A 141 1.59 21.14 -4.18
N GLN A 142 1.59 20.77 -5.46
CA GLN A 142 2.39 21.42 -6.50
C GLN A 142 1.72 22.67 -7.11
N GLY A 143 0.49 23.01 -6.68
CA GLY A 143 -0.30 24.10 -7.27
C GLY A 143 -0.89 23.76 -8.64
N GLU A 144 -0.81 22.50 -9.08
CA GLU A 144 -1.36 22.02 -10.35
C GLU A 144 -2.88 21.75 -10.21
N TYR A 145 -3.67 22.76 -9.86
CA TYR A 145 -5.08 22.58 -9.48
C TYR A 145 -5.94 21.92 -10.55
N ALA A 146 -5.74 22.25 -11.84
CA ALA A 146 -6.46 21.61 -12.93
C ALA A 146 -6.20 20.09 -12.99
N LYS A 147 -4.95 19.68 -12.74
CA LYS A 147 -4.55 18.27 -12.71
C LYS A 147 -5.07 17.57 -11.46
N ALA A 148 -5.03 18.24 -10.32
CA ALA A 148 -5.64 17.75 -9.08
C ALA A 148 -7.13 17.46 -9.28
N ILE A 149 -7.89 18.38 -9.89
CA ILE A 149 -9.31 18.17 -10.24
C ILE A 149 -9.49 16.93 -11.13
N SER A 150 -8.65 16.78 -12.15
CA SER A 150 -8.72 15.64 -13.09
C SER A 150 -8.52 14.27 -12.43
N TYR A 151 -7.84 14.24 -11.28
CA TYR A 151 -7.67 13.02 -10.48
C TYR A 151 -8.76 12.87 -9.40
N LEU A 152 -9.11 13.96 -8.70
CA LEU A 152 -10.05 13.93 -7.59
C LEU A 152 -11.51 13.66 -8.04
N GLN A 153 -11.92 14.16 -9.20
CA GLN A 153 -13.27 13.91 -9.74
C GLN A 153 -13.57 12.41 -9.94
N PRO A 154 -12.79 11.66 -10.74
CA PRO A 154 -13.04 10.22 -10.91
C PRO A 154 -12.83 9.42 -9.61
N ALA A 155 -11.91 9.85 -8.73
CA ALA A 155 -11.77 9.23 -7.42
C ALA A 155 -13.06 9.35 -6.58
N LEU A 156 -13.64 10.55 -6.53
CA LEU A 156 -14.88 10.81 -5.80
C LEU A 156 -16.05 10.00 -6.34
N GLU A 157 -16.25 10.00 -7.66
CA GLU A 157 -17.33 9.25 -8.31
C GLU A 157 -17.26 7.75 -7.96
N ILE A 158 -16.06 7.16 -8.03
CA ILE A 158 -15.87 5.75 -7.70
C ILE A 158 -16.17 5.50 -6.22
N LEU A 159 -15.61 6.31 -5.31
CA LEU A 159 -15.79 6.13 -3.87
C LEU A 159 -17.24 6.32 -3.42
N GLN A 160 -17.97 7.27 -4.03
CA GLN A 160 -19.41 7.44 -3.81
C GLN A 160 -20.20 6.20 -4.25
N ARG A 161 -19.91 5.66 -5.44
CA ARG A 161 -20.55 4.44 -5.93
C ARG A 161 -20.27 3.23 -5.02
N LEU A 162 -19.09 3.17 -4.44
CA LEU A 162 -18.69 2.14 -3.48
C LEU A 162 -19.22 2.40 -2.06
N GLN A 163 -19.88 3.53 -1.81
CA GLN A 163 -20.31 3.96 -0.47
C GLN A 163 -19.15 3.99 0.53
N SER A 164 -17.95 4.33 0.07
CA SER A 164 -16.75 4.39 0.89
C SER A 164 -16.79 5.63 1.79
N PRO A 165 -16.37 5.53 3.08
CA PRO A 165 -16.28 6.69 3.96
C PRO A 165 -15.29 7.75 3.44
N HIS A 166 -14.29 7.35 2.65
CA HIS A 166 -13.31 8.25 2.05
C HIS A 166 -13.89 9.19 1.00
N ALA A 167 -15.11 8.93 0.50
CA ALA A 167 -15.74 9.82 -0.48
C ALA A 167 -15.85 11.26 0.04
N GLU A 168 -16.09 11.43 1.34
CA GLU A 168 -16.21 12.75 1.95
C GLU A 168 -14.88 13.49 1.99
N ASP A 169 -13.79 12.81 2.33
CA ASP A 169 -12.43 13.40 2.35
C ASP A 169 -12.00 13.86 0.95
N VAL A 170 -12.32 13.05 -0.07
CA VAL A 170 -12.06 13.42 -1.48
C VAL A 170 -12.93 14.60 -1.91
N ARG A 171 -14.21 14.65 -1.49
CA ARG A 171 -15.11 15.79 -1.76
C ARG A 171 -14.55 17.09 -1.20
N VAL A 172 -14.12 17.08 0.07
CA VAL A 172 -13.51 18.26 0.72
C VAL A 172 -12.24 18.69 0.00
N SER A 173 -11.39 17.73 -0.41
CA SER A 173 -10.18 18.01 -1.18
C SER A 173 -10.52 18.65 -2.54
N LEU A 174 -11.52 18.11 -3.25
CA LEU A 174 -11.95 18.64 -4.54
C LEU A 174 -12.51 20.06 -4.43
N GLU A 175 -13.35 20.33 -3.43
CA GLU A 175 -13.91 21.66 -3.19
C GLU A 175 -12.82 22.69 -2.88
N ARG A 176 -11.82 22.29 -2.07
CA ARG A 176 -10.66 23.13 -1.77
C ARG A 176 -9.88 23.48 -3.03
N VAL A 177 -9.58 22.49 -3.89
CA VAL A 177 -8.85 22.71 -5.14
C VAL A 177 -9.63 23.58 -6.11
N MET A 178 -10.94 23.35 -6.26
CA MET A 178 -11.81 24.15 -7.14
C MET A 178 -11.95 25.61 -6.68
N GLY A 179 -11.83 25.88 -5.38
CA GLY A 179 -11.81 27.25 -4.85
C GLY A 179 -10.50 28.00 -5.13
N ASN A 180 -9.42 27.28 -5.43
CA ASN A 180 -8.07 27.83 -5.67
C ASN A 180 -7.66 27.84 -7.15
N SER A 181 -8.43 27.18 -8.04
CA SER A 181 -8.24 27.13 -9.49
C SER A 181 -8.85 28.34 -10.21
#